data_AF-A0A354URD5-F1
#
_entry.id   AF-A0A354URD5-F1
#
_cell.length_a   1.000
_cell.length_b   1.000
_cell.length_c   1.000
_cell.angle_alpha   90.00
_cell.angle_beta   90.00
_cell.angle_gamma   90.00
#
_symmetry.space_group_name_H-M   'P 1'
#
loop_
_entity.id
_entity.type
_entity.pdbx_description
1 polymer ?
#
loop_
_entity_poly.entity_id
_entity_poly.type
_entity_poly.pdbx_seq_one_letter_code
_entity_poly.pdbx_strand_id
1 'polypeptide(L)'
;GHSKGGNLAVFAAAKSTPDIQRRILEVYNNDGPGFTKYMMGDPGYLEMVPRIHTFVPQSSVIGMLLEHEEPYQVLRSSSVGIMQHDPYSWEVLGADFVRLEGITGSSQFMDATIKNWFAGMTNQERNQLVEEMYALLTTGSVEHATDVFQPKNLLAYAKTLSADADMRHLLSEEFQGLVCAARKAYATMSAKSLPAGKEK
;
A
#
# COMPACT_ATOMS: atom_id res chain seq x y z
N GLY A 1 11.20 1.91 -8.45
CA GLY A 1 10.69 3.17 -7.87
C GLY A 1 10.22 2.94 -6.45
N HIS A 2 10.00 4.00 -5.68
CA HIS A 2 9.48 3.92 -4.30
C HIS A 2 8.15 4.69 -4.17
N SER A 3 7.25 4.22 -3.30
CA SER A 3 5.95 4.84 -3.06
C SER A 3 5.16 5.00 -4.37
N LYS A 4 4.61 6.17 -4.67
CA LYS A 4 3.98 6.46 -5.98
C LYS A 4 4.90 6.17 -7.18
N GLY A 5 6.22 6.32 -7.02
CA GLY A 5 7.20 5.97 -8.04
C GLY A 5 7.35 4.46 -8.26
N GLY A 6 6.96 3.63 -7.29
CA GLY A 6 6.85 2.17 -7.46
C GLY A 6 5.72 1.80 -8.39
N ASN A 7 4.52 2.34 -8.13
CA ASN A 7 3.36 2.22 -9.02
C ASN A 7 3.67 2.71 -10.45
N LEU A 8 4.24 3.90 -10.58
CA LEU A 8 4.59 4.48 -11.89
C LEU A 8 5.61 3.64 -12.65
N ALA A 9 6.58 3.02 -11.97
CA ALA A 9 7.55 2.14 -12.62
C ALA A 9 6.87 0.90 -13.22
N VAL A 10 5.94 0.30 -12.47
CA VAL A 10 5.15 -0.84 -12.94
C VAL A 10 4.23 -0.44 -14.09
N PHE A 11 3.54 0.70 -13.97
CA PHE A 11 2.66 1.20 -15.02
C PHE A 11 3.41 1.48 -16.32
N ALA A 12 4.56 2.16 -16.23
CA ALA A 12 5.39 2.48 -17.38
C ALA A 12 5.90 1.21 -18.08
N ALA A 13 6.31 0.20 -17.32
CA ALA A 13 6.72 -1.09 -17.87
C ALA A 13 5.54 -1.80 -18.56
N ALA A 14 4.40 -1.92 -17.89
CA ALA A 14 3.20 -2.58 -18.40
C ALA A 14 2.64 -1.93 -19.67
N LYS A 15 2.71 -0.59 -19.78
CA LYS A 15 2.20 0.18 -20.93
C LYS A 15 3.25 0.50 -21.99
N SER A 16 4.48 0.05 -21.81
CA SER A 16 5.51 0.15 -22.83
C SER A 16 5.21 -0.75 -24.03
N THR A 17 5.74 -0.40 -25.20
CA THR A 17 5.61 -1.24 -26.39
C THR A 17 6.31 -2.60 -26.20
N PRO A 18 5.92 -3.66 -26.94
CA PRO A 18 6.55 -4.97 -26.81
C PRO A 18 8.07 -4.96 -27.00
N ASP A 19 8.61 -4.10 -27.88
CA ASP A 19 10.05 -3.94 -28.08
C ASP A 19 10.77 -3.38 -26.85
N ILE A 20 10.11 -2.49 -26.11
CA ILE A 20 10.65 -1.95 -24.87
C ILE A 20 10.51 -3.00 -23.77
N GLN A 21 9.34 -3.61 -23.62
CA GLN A 21 9.09 -4.65 -22.62
C GLN A 21 10.12 -5.77 -22.71
N ARG A 22 10.47 -6.25 -23.92
CA ARG A 22 11.50 -7.29 -24.11
C ARG A 22 12.89 -6.92 -23.58
N ARG A 23 13.20 -5.63 -23.44
CA ARG A 23 14.48 -5.15 -22.91
C ARG A 23 14.45 -4.89 -21.39
N ILE A 24 13.28 -4.91 -20.78
CA ILE A 24 13.13 -4.75 -19.34
C ILE A 24 13.48 -6.09 -18.68
N LEU A 25 14.57 -6.07 -17.91
CA LEU A 25 15.02 -7.21 -17.11
C LEU A 25 14.15 -7.37 -15.87
N GLU A 26 14.05 -6.30 -15.07
CA GLU A 26 13.35 -6.31 -13.79
C GLU A 26 12.72 -4.93 -13.53
N VAL A 27 11.62 -4.92 -12.78
CA VAL A 27 10.93 -3.72 -12.30
C VAL A 27 10.80 -3.79 -10.79
N TYR A 28 11.39 -2.83 -10.10
CA TYR A 28 11.36 -2.77 -8.65
C TYR A 28 10.25 -1.83 -8.16
N ASN A 29 9.27 -2.38 -7.46
CA ASN A 29 8.21 -1.64 -6.78
C ASN A 29 8.45 -1.64 -5.27
N ASN A 30 9.08 -0.58 -4.76
CA ASN A 30 9.40 -0.45 -3.35
C ASN A 30 8.26 0.27 -2.63
N ASP A 31 7.40 -0.50 -1.99
CA ASP A 31 6.27 -0.04 -1.18
C ASP A 31 5.35 0.93 -1.94
N GLY A 32 5.16 0.68 -3.23
CA GLY A 32 4.26 1.44 -4.08
C GLY A 32 2.90 0.78 -4.20
N PRO A 33 1.81 1.58 -4.21
CA PRO A 33 0.46 1.05 -4.26
C PRO A 33 0.22 0.28 -5.55
N GLY A 34 -0.71 -0.67 -5.51
CA GLY A 34 -1.17 -1.45 -6.64
C GLY A 34 -2.05 -0.64 -7.59
N PHE A 35 -2.85 -1.33 -8.39
CA PHE A 35 -3.72 -0.72 -9.38
C PHE A 35 -5.18 -1.03 -9.11
N THR A 36 -6.06 -0.23 -9.71
CA THR A 36 -7.48 -0.55 -9.74
C THR A 36 -7.74 -1.71 -10.72
N LYS A 37 -8.98 -2.20 -10.75
CA LYS A 37 -9.46 -3.21 -11.72
C LYS A 37 -9.16 -2.87 -13.19
N TYR A 38 -8.87 -1.61 -13.50
CA TYR A 38 -8.47 -1.18 -14.84
C TYR A 38 -7.21 -1.89 -15.34
N MET A 39 -6.24 -2.18 -14.47
CA MET A 39 -5.01 -2.89 -14.85
C MET A 39 -5.12 -4.40 -14.68
N MET A 40 -6.09 -4.89 -13.90
CA MET A 40 -6.22 -6.33 -13.63
C MET A 40 -6.58 -7.07 -14.91
N GLY A 41 -5.78 -8.08 -15.27
CA GLY A 41 -5.91 -8.81 -16.52
C GLY A 41 -5.45 -8.07 -17.77
N ASP A 42 -4.81 -6.89 -17.63
CA ASP A 42 -4.21 -6.20 -18.77
C ASP A 42 -3.07 -7.02 -19.35
N PRO A 43 -3.05 -7.31 -20.67
CA PRO A 43 -2.03 -8.18 -21.26
C PRO A 43 -0.59 -7.66 -21.06
N GLY A 44 -0.39 -6.35 -21.12
CA GLY A 44 0.92 -5.75 -20.90
C GLY A 44 1.38 -5.82 -19.45
N TYR A 45 0.45 -5.73 -18.50
CA TYR A 45 0.74 -5.93 -17.10
C TYR A 45 1.09 -7.39 -16.79
N LEU A 46 0.26 -8.34 -17.23
CA LEU A 46 0.48 -9.78 -17.04
C LEU A 46 1.82 -10.26 -17.62
N GLU A 47 2.21 -9.72 -18.77
CA GLU A 47 3.53 -9.99 -19.39
C GLU A 47 4.70 -9.47 -18.55
N MET A 48 4.49 -8.41 -17.78
CA MET A 48 5.51 -7.86 -16.88
C MET A 48 5.53 -8.52 -15.50
N VAL A 49 4.42 -9.11 -15.02
CA VAL A 49 4.29 -9.74 -13.69
C VAL A 49 5.50 -10.58 -13.26
N PRO A 50 6.04 -11.50 -14.09
CA PRO A 50 7.17 -12.35 -13.70
C PRO A 50 8.47 -11.58 -13.41
N ARG A 51 8.56 -10.31 -13.82
CA ARG A 51 9.72 -9.42 -13.71
C ARG A 51 9.49 -8.28 -12.72
N ILE A 52 8.35 -8.26 -12.04
CA ILE A 52 8.05 -7.25 -11.03
C ILE A 52 8.45 -7.79 -9.66
N HIS A 53 9.32 -7.06 -8.99
CA HIS A 53 9.71 -7.30 -7.60
C HIS A 53 9.07 -6.25 -6.73
N THR A 54 7.99 -6.63 -6.05
CA THR A 54 7.31 -5.74 -5.09
C THR A 54 7.83 -6.02 -3.68
N PHE A 55 8.34 -4.99 -3.02
CA PHE A 55 8.89 -5.05 -1.65
C PHE A 55 8.08 -4.15 -0.74
N VAL A 56 7.60 -4.66 0.39
CA VAL A 56 6.82 -3.89 1.35
C VAL A 56 7.32 -4.13 2.77
N PRO A 57 7.32 -3.13 3.67
CA PRO A 57 7.62 -3.34 5.07
C PRO A 57 6.52 -4.14 5.80
N GLN A 58 6.89 -4.77 6.91
CA GLN A 58 6.02 -5.62 7.74
C GLN A 58 4.69 -5.01 8.18
N SER A 59 4.59 -3.69 8.26
CA SER A 59 3.35 -2.96 8.59
C SER A 59 3.00 -1.94 7.51
N SER A 60 3.27 -2.26 6.24
CA SER A 60 2.95 -1.37 5.14
C SER A 60 1.46 -1.06 5.09
N VAL A 61 1.16 0.22 4.87
CA VAL A 61 -0.18 0.69 4.50
C VAL A 61 -0.19 1.09 3.03
N ILE A 62 0.89 1.71 2.52
CA ILE A 62 0.94 2.34 1.20
C ILE A 62 1.10 1.33 0.08
N GLY A 63 2.12 0.47 0.14
CA GLY A 63 2.34 -0.57 -0.88
C GLY A 63 1.24 -1.62 -0.89
N MET A 64 0.34 -1.55 0.08
CA MET A 64 -0.77 -2.45 0.23
C MET A 64 -2.06 -1.89 -0.34
N LEU A 65 -2.14 -0.58 -0.65
CA LEU A 65 -3.29 0.03 -1.29
C LEU A 65 -3.53 -0.56 -2.68
N LEU A 66 -4.80 -0.81 -3.01
CA LEU A 66 -5.27 -1.32 -4.30
C LEU A 66 -4.82 -2.76 -4.61
N GLU A 67 -5.05 -3.22 -5.83
CA GLU A 67 -4.84 -4.62 -6.24
C GLU A 67 -3.44 -4.83 -6.80
N HIS A 68 -2.83 -5.98 -6.50
CA HIS A 68 -1.59 -6.45 -7.11
C HIS A 68 -1.83 -7.81 -7.76
N GLU A 69 -1.34 -8.00 -8.98
CA GLU A 69 -1.30 -9.34 -9.60
C GLU A 69 0.04 -10.03 -9.35
N GLU A 70 1.10 -9.26 -9.09
CA GLU A 70 2.40 -9.80 -8.73
C GLU A 70 2.49 -10.20 -7.25
N PRO A 71 3.28 -11.24 -6.93
CA PRO A 71 3.63 -11.52 -5.54
C PRO A 71 4.52 -10.39 -4.98
N TYR A 72 4.40 -10.12 -3.69
CA TYR A 72 5.29 -9.21 -2.98
C TYR A 72 6.07 -9.91 -1.87
N GLN A 73 7.18 -9.29 -1.49
CA GLN A 73 8.08 -9.74 -0.45
C GLN A 73 7.98 -8.78 0.74
N VAL A 74 7.76 -9.34 1.93
CA VAL A 74 7.68 -8.54 3.15
C VAL A 74 9.05 -8.42 3.80
N LEU A 75 9.45 -7.18 4.05
CA LEU A 75 10.74 -6.81 4.61
C LEU A 75 10.60 -6.41 6.07
N ARG A 76 11.58 -6.81 6.87
CA ARG A 76 11.71 -6.32 8.23
C ARG A 76 12.16 -4.86 8.21
N SER A 77 11.54 -4.05 9.07
CA SER A 77 11.92 -2.64 9.26
C SER A 77 12.20 -2.39 10.73
N SER A 78 13.23 -1.56 11.01
CA SER A 78 13.55 -1.07 12.35
C SER A 78 12.60 0.04 12.83
N SER A 79 11.76 0.57 11.94
CA SER A 79 10.77 1.60 12.22
C SER A 79 9.41 1.00 12.61
N VAL A 80 8.51 1.84 13.14
CA VAL A 80 7.16 1.42 13.58
C VAL A 80 6.08 2.20 12.84
N GLY A 81 5.00 1.51 12.47
CA GLY A 81 3.84 2.11 11.81
C GLY A 81 4.17 2.68 10.44
N ILE A 82 3.57 3.83 10.08
CA ILE A 82 3.75 4.45 8.77
C ILE A 82 5.21 4.86 8.48
N MET A 83 6.03 5.05 9.51
CA MET A 83 7.45 5.38 9.36
C MET A 83 8.27 4.25 8.74
N GLN A 84 7.72 3.03 8.68
CA GLN A 84 8.33 1.92 7.94
C GLN A 84 8.30 2.14 6.43
N HIS A 85 7.50 3.10 5.92
CA HIS A 85 7.49 3.47 4.51
C HIS A 85 8.84 4.04 4.04
N ASP A 86 9.65 4.57 4.95
CA ASP A 86 11.01 4.99 4.63
C ASP A 86 11.89 3.76 4.33
N PRO A 87 12.39 3.58 3.09
CA PRO A 87 13.18 2.40 2.73
C PRO A 87 14.52 2.32 3.47
N TYR A 88 15.02 3.42 4.05
CA TYR A 88 16.23 3.38 4.87
C TYR A 88 16.03 2.73 6.24
N SER A 89 14.77 2.48 6.62
CA SER A 89 14.45 1.68 7.80
C SER A 89 14.46 0.17 7.54
N TRP A 90 14.58 -0.27 6.28
CA TRP A 90 14.47 -1.69 5.93
C TRP A 90 15.79 -2.41 6.23
N GLU A 91 15.70 -3.48 7.00
CA GLU A 91 16.87 -4.21 7.45
C GLU A 91 17.50 -5.00 6.29
N VAL A 92 18.83 -4.96 6.22
CA VAL A 92 19.63 -5.72 5.25
C VAL A 92 20.62 -6.62 5.98
N LEU A 93 20.87 -7.80 5.41
CA LEU A 93 21.90 -8.73 5.85
C LEU A 93 22.81 -9.05 4.66
N GLY A 94 24.02 -8.49 4.67
CA GLY A 94 24.95 -8.62 3.55
C GLY A 94 24.43 -7.89 2.31
N ALA A 95 24.20 -8.62 1.23
CA ALA A 95 23.73 -8.08 -0.05
C ALA A 95 22.20 -8.18 -0.23
N ASP A 96 21.47 -8.63 0.78
CA ASP A 96 20.03 -8.95 0.70
C ASP A 96 19.21 -8.26 1.79
N PHE A 97 17.92 -8.09 1.55
CA PHE A 97 16.97 -7.66 2.58
C PHE A 97 16.68 -8.80 3.58
N VAL A 98 16.46 -8.42 4.84
CA VAL A 98 15.89 -9.32 5.84
C VAL A 98 14.40 -9.49 5.55
N ARG A 99 14.03 -10.64 4.98
CA ARG A 99 12.65 -10.98 4.59
C ARG A 99 11.94 -11.69 5.74
N LEU A 100 10.65 -11.42 5.93
CA LEU A 100 9.81 -12.14 6.87
C LEU A 100 9.09 -13.29 6.15
N GLU A 101 9.34 -14.54 6.58
CA GLU A 101 8.65 -15.71 6.06
C GLU A 101 7.19 -15.76 6.55
N GLY A 102 6.28 -16.23 5.68
CA GLY A 102 4.89 -16.56 6.06
C GLY A 102 3.83 -15.48 5.77
N ILE A 103 4.19 -14.36 5.17
CA ILE A 103 3.26 -13.25 4.92
C ILE A 103 2.72 -13.25 3.47
N THR A 104 2.93 -14.32 2.70
CA THR A 104 2.26 -14.53 1.39
C THR A 104 0.72 -14.60 1.53
N GLY A 105 0.19 -14.96 2.70
CA GLY A 105 -1.25 -14.92 3.01
C GLY A 105 -1.82 -13.53 3.28
N SER A 106 -0.97 -12.51 3.53
CA SER A 106 -1.46 -11.14 3.76
C SER A 106 -2.05 -10.50 2.51
N SER A 107 -1.73 -11.01 1.32
CA SER A 107 -2.23 -10.44 0.06
C SER A 107 -3.74 -10.61 0.00
N GLN A 108 -4.28 -11.76 0.42
CA GLN A 108 -5.72 -12.00 0.47
C GLN A 108 -6.40 -11.24 1.61
N PHE A 109 -5.72 -11.09 2.75
CA PHE A 109 -6.23 -10.37 3.92
C PHE A 109 -6.42 -8.89 3.64
N MET A 110 -5.44 -8.32 2.98
CA MET A 110 -5.34 -6.90 2.73
C MET A 110 -6.07 -6.50 1.47
N ASP A 111 -6.06 -7.36 0.45
CA ASP A 111 -7.01 -7.30 -0.67
C ASP A 111 -8.45 -7.27 -0.15
N ALA A 112 -8.83 -8.20 0.74
CA ALA A 112 -10.15 -8.20 1.36
C ALA A 112 -10.39 -6.95 2.23
N THR A 113 -9.38 -6.48 2.96
CA THR A 113 -9.48 -5.27 3.81
C THR A 113 -9.76 -4.04 2.96
N ILE A 114 -9.02 -3.85 1.88
CA ILE A 114 -9.08 -2.64 1.07
C ILE A 114 -10.26 -2.70 0.11
N LYS A 115 -10.61 -3.88 -0.43
CA LYS A 115 -11.89 -4.11 -1.12
C LYS A 115 -13.06 -3.76 -0.23
N ASN A 116 -13.09 -4.26 1.01
CA ASN A 116 -14.20 -3.99 1.92
C ASN A 116 -14.25 -2.52 2.35
N TRP A 117 -13.10 -1.86 2.45
CA TRP A 117 -13.03 -0.44 2.79
C TRP A 117 -13.54 0.44 1.63
N PHE A 118 -13.00 0.25 0.42
CA PHE A 118 -13.44 1.01 -0.75
C PHE A 118 -14.85 0.64 -1.23
N ALA A 119 -15.32 -0.59 -1.02
CA ALA A 119 -16.69 -0.98 -1.36
C ALA A 119 -17.74 -0.20 -0.55
N GLY A 120 -17.35 0.32 0.62
CA GLY A 120 -18.20 1.21 1.42
C GLY A 120 -18.25 2.65 0.90
N MET A 121 -17.37 3.04 -0.02
CA MET A 121 -17.25 4.43 -0.50
C MET A 121 -17.76 4.61 -1.93
N THR A 122 -18.51 5.67 -2.13
CA THR A 122 -18.80 6.29 -3.42
C THR A 122 -17.53 6.91 -4.02
N ASN A 123 -17.54 7.14 -5.34
CA ASN A 123 -16.43 7.85 -6.00
C ASN A 123 -16.23 9.27 -5.45
N GLN A 124 -17.29 9.93 -4.97
CA GLN A 124 -17.20 11.25 -4.38
C GLN A 124 -16.45 11.22 -3.05
N GLU A 125 -16.77 10.28 -2.16
CA GLU A 125 -16.08 10.09 -0.88
C GLU A 125 -14.60 9.75 -1.10
N ARG A 126 -14.28 8.91 -2.08
CA ARG A 126 -12.88 8.60 -2.45
C ARG A 126 -12.11 9.84 -2.89
N ASN A 127 -12.71 10.67 -3.75
CA ASN A 127 -12.08 11.90 -4.20
C ASN A 127 -11.87 12.87 -3.03
N GLN A 128 -12.89 13.02 -2.18
CA GLN A 128 -12.81 13.89 -1.01
C GLN A 128 -11.72 13.42 -0.03
N LEU A 129 -11.63 12.12 0.24
CA LEU A 129 -10.55 11.56 1.07
C LEU A 129 -9.16 11.88 0.48
N VAL A 130 -8.97 11.72 -0.83
CA VAL A 130 -7.69 12.01 -1.49
C VAL A 130 -7.34 13.50 -1.41
N GLU A 131 -8.30 14.39 -1.66
CA GLU A 131 -8.10 15.84 -1.57
C GLU A 131 -7.76 16.28 -0.14
N GLU A 132 -8.48 15.79 0.86
CA GLU A 132 -8.25 16.13 2.27
C GLU A 132 -6.89 15.59 2.76
N MET A 133 -6.52 14.37 2.37
CA MET A 133 -5.18 13.84 2.63
C MET A 133 -4.11 14.67 1.94
N TYR A 134 -4.31 15.08 0.69
CA TYR A 134 -3.34 15.90 -0.02
C TYR A 134 -3.19 17.29 0.59
N ALA A 135 -4.32 17.93 0.95
CA ALA A 135 -4.34 19.21 1.64
C ALA A 135 -3.60 19.13 2.99
N LEU A 136 -3.84 18.07 3.77
CA LEU A 136 -3.11 17.84 5.01
C LEU A 136 -1.61 17.65 4.76
N LEU A 137 -1.23 16.78 3.83
CA LEU A 137 0.18 16.46 3.55
C LEU A 137 0.97 17.66 3.02
N THR A 138 0.30 18.60 2.35
CA THR A 138 0.87 19.86 1.86
C THR A 138 0.82 21.00 2.87
N THR A 139 0.26 20.78 4.07
CA THR A 139 0.37 21.78 5.15
C THR A 139 1.79 21.82 5.73
N GLY A 140 2.37 23.01 5.79
CA GLY A 140 3.76 23.23 6.23
C GLY A 140 4.73 23.48 5.07
N SER A 141 6.02 23.28 5.32
CA SER A 141 7.09 23.46 4.33
C SER A 141 7.50 22.09 3.78
N VAL A 142 6.57 21.45 3.07
CA VAL A 142 6.78 20.16 2.41
C VAL A 142 7.10 20.44 0.94
N GLU A 143 8.38 20.39 0.58
CA GLU A 143 8.84 20.58 -0.80
C GLU A 143 9.19 19.24 -1.47
N HIS A 144 9.53 18.23 -0.65
CA HIS A 144 9.87 16.89 -1.08
C HIS A 144 9.01 15.83 -0.37
N ALA A 145 8.80 14.68 -1.03
CA ALA A 145 7.99 13.59 -0.47
C ALA A 145 8.54 13.05 0.86
N THR A 146 9.85 13.14 1.09
CA THR A 146 10.50 12.78 2.36
C THR A 146 10.18 13.75 3.49
N ASP A 147 9.83 15.00 3.17
CA ASP A 147 9.53 16.01 4.18
C ASP A 147 8.25 15.67 4.93
N VAL A 148 7.34 14.92 4.31
CA VAL A 148 6.09 14.44 4.95
C VAL A 148 6.35 13.76 6.29
N PHE A 149 7.44 13.00 6.38
CA PHE A 149 7.77 12.21 7.57
C PHE A 149 8.63 12.97 8.58
N GLN A 150 9.00 14.23 8.30
CA GLN A 150 9.82 15.02 9.21
C GLN A 150 9.02 15.42 10.46
N PRO A 151 9.63 15.40 11.66
CA PRO A 151 8.93 15.72 12.91
C PRO A 151 8.21 17.07 12.91
N LYS A 152 8.77 18.09 12.26
CA LYS A 152 8.15 19.43 12.14
C LYS A 152 6.84 19.40 11.34
N ASN A 153 6.77 18.56 10.31
CA ASN A 153 5.59 18.45 9.44
C ASN A 153 4.54 17.54 10.10
N LEU A 154 4.96 16.48 10.79
CA LEU A 154 4.05 15.70 11.65
C LEU A 154 3.38 16.56 12.73
N LEU A 155 4.13 17.49 13.36
CA LEU A 155 3.58 18.47 14.29
C LEU A 155 2.63 19.45 13.59
N ALA A 156 2.94 19.89 12.38
CA ALA A 156 2.05 20.72 11.57
C ALA A 156 0.75 20.00 11.26
N TYR A 157 0.79 18.72 10.87
CA TYR A 157 -0.40 17.91 10.62
C TYR A 157 -1.26 17.76 11.87
N ALA A 158 -0.63 17.45 13.02
CA ALA A 158 -1.35 17.37 14.29
C ALA A 158 -2.03 18.71 14.64
N LYS A 159 -1.35 19.83 14.38
CA LYS A 159 -1.93 21.17 14.58
C LYS A 159 -3.08 21.44 13.62
N THR A 160 -2.94 21.15 12.33
CA THR A 160 -3.99 21.30 11.33
C THR A 160 -5.22 20.48 11.69
N LEU A 161 -5.06 19.19 12.03
CA LEU A 161 -6.15 18.32 12.48
C LEU A 161 -6.80 18.80 13.79
N SER A 162 -6.03 19.43 14.68
CA SER A 162 -6.59 20.01 15.91
C SER A 162 -7.44 21.27 15.64
N ALA A 163 -7.10 22.01 14.59
CA ALA A 163 -7.76 23.27 14.21
C ALA A 163 -8.94 23.06 13.25
N ASP A 164 -8.90 22.00 12.43
CA ASP A 164 -9.91 21.66 11.44
C ASP A 164 -10.71 20.44 11.91
N ALA A 165 -11.86 20.72 12.54
CA ALA A 165 -12.72 19.68 13.10
C ALA A 165 -13.36 18.81 12.01
N ASP A 166 -13.64 19.37 10.84
CA ASP A 166 -14.31 18.68 9.74
C ASP A 166 -13.33 17.74 9.03
N MET A 167 -12.13 18.22 8.70
CA MET A 167 -11.05 17.38 8.16
C MET A 167 -10.68 16.26 9.14
N ARG A 168 -10.59 16.57 10.45
CA ARG A 168 -10.32 15.55 11.47
C ARG A 168 -11.43 14.53 11.55
N HIS A 169 -12.69 14.93 11.51
CA HIS A 169 -13.82 14.01 11.53
C HIS A 169 -13.78 13.09 10.33
N LEU A 170 -13.68 13.65 9.12
CA LEU A 170 -13.64 12.92 7.86
C LEU A 170 -12.48 11.92 7.82
N LEU A 171 -11.25 12.35 8.09
CA LEU A 171 -10.10 11.43 8.10
C LEU A 171 -10.21 10.37 9.19
N SER A 172 -10.79 10.70 10.36
CA SER A 172 -11.00 9.72 11.43
C SER A 172 -12.06 8.67 11.09
N GLU A 173 -13.13 9.08 10.41
CA GLU A 173 -14.22 8.21 9.96
C GLU A 173 -13.70 7.23 8.91
N GLU A 174 -12.92 7.73 7.94
CA GLU A 174 -12.32 6.88 6.92
C GLU A 174 -11.27 5.91 7.50
N PHE A 175 -10.45 6.37 8.44
CA PHE A 175 -9.48 5.50 9.12
C PHE A 175 -10.18 4.43 9.99
N GLN A 176 -11.30 4.77 10.63
CA GLN A 176 -12.15 3.78 11.31
C GLN A 176 -12.77 2.79 10.33
N GLY A 177 -13.20 3.25 9.15
CA GLY A 177 -13.65 2.41 8.05
C GLY A 177 -12.60 1.37 7.65
N LEU A 178 -11.34 1.78 7.53
CA LEU A 178 -10.20 0.91 7.23
C LEU A 178 -9.99 -0.14 8.32
N VAL A 179 -10.01 0.27 9.60
CA VAL A 179 -9.87 -0.64 10.75
C VAL A 179 -11.02 -1.65 10.81
N CYS A 180 -12.25 -1.22 10.55
CA CYS A 180 -13.42 -2.10 10.48
C CYS A 180 -13.31 -3.10 9.32
N ALA A 181 -12.86 -2.65 8.16
CA ALA A 181 -12.64 -3.52 7.01
C ALA A 181 -11.52 -4.55 7.28
N ALA A 182 -10.46 -4.14 8.00
CA ALA A 182 -9.38 -5.03 8.42
C ALA A 182 -9.88 -6.11 9.38
N ARG A 183 -10.69 -5.74 10.39
CA ARG A 183 -11.30 -6.70 11.31
C ARG A 183 -12.21 -7.70 10.59
N LYS A 184 -13.00 -7.24 9.61
CA LYS A 184 -13.87 -8.11 8.79
C LYS A 184 -13.06 -9.09 7.96
N ALA A 185 -12.04 -8.62 7.25
CA ALA A 185 -11.16 -9.48 6.46
C ALA A 185 -10.48 -10.55 7.33
N TYR A 186 -10.07 -10.19 8.55
CA TYR A 186 -9.40 -11.09 9.49
C TYR A 186 -10.35 -12.21 9.92
N ALA A 187 -11.58 -11.86 10.30
CA ALA A 187 -12.60 -12.81 10.70
C ALA A 187 -12.98 -13.79 9.58
N THR A 188 -13.14 -13.29 8.34
CA THR A 188 -13.47 -14.14 7.18
C THR A 188 -12.36 -15.13 6.84
N MET A 189 -11.10 -14.74 7.00
CA MET A 189 -9.97 -15.64 6.77
C MET A 189 -9.75 -16.65 7.89
N SER A 190 -9.90 -16.22 9.15
CA SER A 190 -9.84 -17.11 10.31
C SER A 190 -10.95 -18.17 10.29
N ALA A 191 -12.11 -17.86 9.71
CA ALA A 191 -13.21 -18.82 9.53
C ALA A 191 -12.92 -19.84 8.40
N LYS A 192 -12.19 -19.44 7.36
CA LYS A 192 -11.77 -20.32 6.25
C LYS A 192 -10.60 -21.24 6.61
N SER A 193 -9.81 -20.92 7.63
CA SER A 193 -8.65 -21.72 8.07
C SER A 193 -8.97 -22.81 9.10
N LEU A 194 -10.22 -22.93 9.57
CA LEU A 194 -10.65 -24.04 10.42
C LEU A 194 -10.81 -25.30 9.56
N PRO A 195 -10.11 -26.42 9.87
CA PRO A 195 -10.34 -27.66 9.16
C PRO A 195 -11.77 -28.13 9.45
N ALA A 196 -12.48 -28.53 8.39
CA ALA A 196 -13.72 -29.29 8.50
C ALA A 196 -13.49 -30.42 9.50
N GLY A 197 -14.25 -30.39 10.59
CA GLY A 197 -14.15 -31.37 11.67
C GLY A 197 -14.21 -32.77 11.10
N LYS A 198 -13.29 -33.63 11.56
CA LYS A 198 -13.42 -35.07 11.38
C LYS A 198 -14.71 -35.49 12.06
N GLU A 199 -15.72 -35.82 11.27
CA GLU A 199 -16.82 -36.68 11.71
C GLU A 199 -16.20 -37.97 12.28
N LYS A 200 -16.63 -38.32 13.49
CA LYS A 200 -16.52 -39.65 14.07
C LYS A 200 -17.91 -40.12 14.43
#